data_AF-A0A9P3ELX0-F1
#
_entry.id   AF-A0A9P3ELX0-F1
#
_cell.length_a   1.000
_cell.length_b   1.000
_cell.length_c   1.000
_cell.angle_alpha   90.00
_cell.angle_beta   90.00
_cell.angle_gamma   90.00
#
_symmetry.space_group_name_H-M   'P 1'
#
loop_
_entity.id
_entity.type
_entity.pdbx_description
1 polymer ?
#
loop_
_entity_poly.entity_id
_entity_poly.type
_entity_poly.pdbx_seq_one_letter_code
_entity_poly.pdbx_strand_id
1 'polypeptide(L)'
;MKQQNEDRARAEAARVQRLLEGKPPVAVESYVVQIGAFGEAGKAAGIVAELKKLGFSAYTEKAGSMTRVRIGPVVDQRAGEQVVARLKAQGYDSKVVPR
;
A
#
# COMPACT_ATOMS: atom_id res chain seq x y z
N MET A 1 -16.03 -15.60 -16.12
CA MET A 1 -15.19 -15.33 -14.93
C MET A 1 -13.67 -15.53 -15.17
N LYS A 2 -13.15 -15.42 -16.42
CA LYS A 2 -11.72 -15.65 -16.72
C LYS A 2 -10.86 -14.37 -16.80
N GLN A 3 -11.48 -13.22 -17.08
CA GLN A 3 -10.78 -11.99 -17.46
C GLN A 3 -10.06 -11.24 -16.32
N GLN A 4 -10.45 -11.43 -15.06
CA GLN A 4 -9.89 -10.66 -13.94
C GLN A 4 -8.53 -11.17 -13.43
N ASN A 5 -8.12 -12.38 -13.83
CA ASN A 5 -6.81 -12.95 -13.46
C ASN A 5 -5.69 -12.53 -14.43
N GLU A 6 -6.05 -12.21 -15.68
CA GLU A 6 -5.10 -11.86 -16.75
C GLU A 6 -4.55 -10.43 -16.61
N ASP A 7 -5.34 -9.50 -16.07
CA ASP A 7 -4.90 -8.13 -15.77
C ASP A 7 -3.84 -8.08 -14.65
N ARG A 8 -3.96 -8.96 -13.65
CA ARG A 8 -2.95 -9.12 -12.59
C ARG A 8 -1.67 -9.75 -13.14
N ALA A 9 -1.81 -10.76 -14.00
CA ALA A 9 -0.68 -11.42 -14.65
C ALA A 9 0.05 -10.50 -15.64
N ARG A 10 -0.63 -9.59 -16.35
CA ARG A 10 0.01 -8.55 -17.18
C ARG A 10 0.71 -7.49 -16.35
N ALA A 11 0.13 -7.10 -15.21
CA ALA A 11 0.78 -6.19 -14.28
C ALA A 11 2.05 -6.81 -13.65
N GLU A 12 2.06 -8.13 -13.43
CA GLU A 12 3.24 -8.88 -12.99
C GLU A 12 4.26 -9.09 -14.13
N ALA A 13 3.83 -9.45 -15.33
CA ALA A 13 4.70 -9.63 -16.49
C ALA A 13 5.42 -8.33 -16.88
N ALA A 14 4.74 -7.19 -16.82
CA ALA A 14 5.34 -5.88 -17.04
C ALA A 14 6.27 -5.43 -15.90
N ARG A 15 6.12 -5.97 -14.69
CA ARG A 15 7.06 -5.75 -13.58
C ARG A 15 8.30 -6.62 -13.76
N VAL A 16 8.12 -7.89 -14.13
CA VAL A 16 9.21 -8.84 -14.38
C VAL A 16 10.06 -8.36 -15.55
N GLN A 17 9.47 -7.94 -16.68
CA GLN A 17 10.24 -7.42 -17.82
C GLN A 17 11.07 -6.17 -17.46
N ARG A 18 10.50 -5.23 -16.70
CA ARG A 18 11.24 -4.01 -16.27
C ARG A 18 12.38 -4.28 -15.29
N LEU A 19 12.29 -5.35 -14.50
CA LEU A 19 13.39 -5.81 -13.63
C LEU A 19 14.55 -6.40 -14.45
N LEU A 20 14.27 -7.05 -15.59
CA LEU A 20 15.29 -7.58 -16.49
C LEU A 20 15.99 -6.49 -17.34
N GLU A 21 15.31 -5.39 -17.64
CA GLU A 21 15.85 -4.31 -18.48
C GLU A 21 16.82 -3.35 -17.74
N GLY A 22 17.08 -3.56 -16.44
CA GLY A 22 18.05 -2.77 -15.67
C GLY A 22 17.75 -1.27 -15.58
N LYS A 23 16.59 -0.84 -16.07
CA LYS A 23 16.09 0.52 -15.92
C LYS A 23 15.59 0.64 -14.49
N PRO A 24 16.16 1.51 -13.64
CA PRO A 24 15.52 1.82 -12.38
C PRO A 24 14.09 2.22 -12.73
N PRO A 25 13.05 1.71 -12.03
CA PRO A 25 11.72 2.24 -12.23
C PRO A 25 11.89 3.74 -12.10
N VAL A 26 11.49 4.50 -13.14
CA VAL A 26 11.39 5.95 -13.05
C VAL A 26 10.81 6.21 -11.67
N ALA A 27 11.56 6.91 -10.83
CA ALA A 27 11.12 7.25 -9.49
C ALA A 27 9.97 8.24 -9.68
N VAL A 28 8.81 7.74 -10.10
CA VAL A 28 7.54 8.38 -9.86
C VAL A 28 7.49 8.37 -8.35
N GLU A 29 7.80 9.51 -7.73
CA GLU A 29 7.76 9.71 -6.29
C GLU A 29 6.43 9.18 -5.80
N SER A 30 6.44 7.94 -5.35
CA SER A 30 5.25 7.20 -5.03
C SER A 30 5.08 7.35 -3.55
N TYR A 31 4.03 8.02 -3.12
CA TYR A 31 3.81 8.18 -1.70
C TYR A 31 3.10 6.94 -1.16
N VAL A 32 3.35 6.60 0.09
CA VAL A 32 2.59 5.61 0.82
C VAL A 32 2.18 6.20 2.16
N VAL A 33 1.00 5.84 2.64
CA VAL A 33 0.54 6.24 3.96
C VAL A 33 0.87 5.12 4.92
N GLN A 34 1.81 5.38 5.83
CA GLN A 34 2.14 4.47 6.91
C GLN A 34 1.21 4.72 8.08
N ILE A 35 0.45 3.70 8.48
CA ILE A 35 -0.52 3.78 9.58
C ILE A 35 0.12 3.36 10.91
N GLY A 36 1.03 2.39 10.88
CA GLY A 36 1.64 1.90 12.10
C GLY A 36 2.30 0.54 11.94
N ALA A 37 3.02 0.13 12.97
CA ALA A 37 3.58 -1.21 13.11
C ALA A 37 2.83 -1.92 14.25
N PHE A 38 2.24 -3.07 13.95
CA PHE A 38 1.49 -3.88 14.89
C PHE A 38 2.29 -5.14 15.19
N GLY A 39 2.43 -5.51 16.47
CA GLY A 39 3.06 -6.77 16.86
C GLY A 39 2.23 -8.00 16.48
N GLU A 40 0.92 -7.81 16.25
CA GLU A 40 -0.02 -8.88 15.98
C GLU A 40 -0.46 -8.86 14.51
N ALA A 41 -0.13 -9.92 13.78
CA ALA A 41 -0.44 -10.02 12.35
C ALA A 41 -1.95 -10.05 12.08
N GLY A 42 -2.75 -10.66 12.97
CA GLY A 42 -4.21 -10.69 12.86
C GLY A 42 -4.83 -9.31 12.91
N LYS A 43 -4.41 -8.48 13.89
CA LYS A 43 -4.84 -7.08 14.01
C LYS A 43 -4.45 -6.24 12.79
N ALA A 44 -3.23 -6.39 12.29
CA ALA A 44 -2.78 -5.69 11.08
C ALA A 44 -3.61 -6.08 9.84
N ALA A 45 -3.90 -7.37 9.66
CA ALA A 45 -4.71 -7.87 8.56
C ALA A 45 -6.17 -7.36 8.63
N GLY A 46 -6.75 -7.29 9.83
CA GLY A 46 -8.07 -6.72 10.06
C GLY A 46 -8.17 -5.26 9.62
N ILE A 47 -7.21 -4.43 10.03
CA ILE A 47 -7.13 -3.02 9.63
C ILE A 47 -7.01 -2.90 8.11
N VAL A 48 -6.13 -3.70 7.48
CA VAL A 48 -6.01 -3.70 6.02
C VAL A 48 -7.33 -4.08 5.32
N ALA A 49 -8.05 -5.07 5.84
CA ALA A 49 -9.34 -5.48 5.27
C ALA A 49 -10.38 -4.36 5.37
N GLU A 50 -10.43 -3.65 6.49
CA GLU A 50 -11.32 -2.51 6.70
C GLU A 50 -10.99 -1.34 5.77
N LEU A 51 -9.72 -1.02 5.61
CA LEU A 51 -9.27 0.03 4.70
C LEU A 51 -9.56 -0.30 3.24
N LYS A 52 -9.42 -1.58 2.86
CA LYS A 52 -9.84 -2.04 1.53
C LYS A 52 -11.33 -1.89 1.31
N LYS A 53 -12.17 -2.16 2.33
CA LYS A 53 -13.62 -1.92 2.25
C LYS A 53 -13.95 -0.43 2.08
N LEU A 54 -13.15 0.45 2.66
CA LEU A 54 -13.25 1.91 2.47
C LEU A 54 -12.73 2.40 1.10
N GLY A 55 -12.27 1.49 0.23
CA GLY A 55 -11.77 1.79 -1.11
C GLY A 55 -10.28 2.13 -1.16
N PHE A 56 -9.53 1.92 -0.08
CA PHE A 56 -8.09 2.19 -0.04
C PHE A 56 -7.26 0.97 -0.43
N SER A 57 -6.15 1.20 -1.14
CA SER A 57 -5.15 0.17 -1.45
C SER A 57 -4.23 -0.11 -0.26
N ALA A 58 -4.78 -0.69 0.80
CA ALA A 58 -4.03 -1.05 2.01
C ALA A 58 -3.30 -2.40 1.89
N TYR A 59 -2.13 -2.52 2.52
CA TYR A 59 -1.35 -3.76 2.58
C TYR A 59 -0.52 -3.82 3.87
N THR A 60 -0.21 -5.05 4.27
CA THR A 60 0.71 -5.32 5.38
C THR A 60 2.11 -5.61 4.85
N GLU A 61 3.13 -5.11 5.52
CA GLU A 61 4.54 -5.38 5.24
C GLU A 61 5.20 -5.95 6.50
N LYS A 62 5.85 -7.10 6.38
CA LYS A 62 6.54 -7.72 7.52
C LYS A 62 7.86 -7.01 7.76
N ALA A 63 8.01 -6.43 8.96
CA ALA A 63 9.20 -5.73 9.40
C ALA A 63 9.76 -6.42 10.64
N GLY A 64 10.49 -7.52 10.42
CA GLY A 64 11.03 -8.37 11.49
C GLY A 64 9.92 -9.05 12.28
N SER A 65 9.84 -8.75 13.58
CA SER A 65 8.79 -9.24 14.50
C SER A 65 7.48 -8.47 14.42
N MET A 66 7.43 -7.35 13.68
CA MET A 66 6.24 -6.51 13.57
C MET A 66 5.66 -6.55 12.16
N THR A 67 4.36 -6.28 12.07
CA THR A 67 3.62 -6.14 10.82
C THR A 67 3.24 -4.68 10.63
N ARG A 68 3.82 -4.02 9.63
CA ARG A 68 3.52 -2.63 9.28
C ARG A 68 2.30 -2.57 8.38
N VAL A 69 1.34 -1.70 8.68
CA VAL A 69 0.21 -1.43 7.81
C VAL A 69 0.50 -0.16 7.01
N ARG A 70 0.37 -0.27 5.70
CA ARG A 70 0.61 0.79 4.72
C ARG A 70 -0.55 0.89 3.74
N ILE A 71 -0.74 2.06 3.14
CA ILE A 71 -1.73 2.31 2.08
C ILE A 71 -1.01 2.94 0.89
N GLY A 72 -1.32 2.49 -0.33
CA GLY A 72 -0.78 3.04 -1.56
C GLY A 72 0.46 2.29 -2.06
N PRO A 73 0.78 2.38 -3.35
CA PRO A 73 1.33 3.62 -3.88
C PRO A 73 0.23 4.60 -4.24
N VAL A 74 0.30 5.82 -3.71
CA VAL A 74 -0.52 6.95 -4.14
C VAL A 74 0.31 7.84 -5.06
N VAL A 75 -0.38 8.45 -6.02
CA VAL A 75 0.23 9.29 -7.06
C VAL A 75 0.82 10.58 -6.53
N ASP A 76 0.27 11.12 -5.43
CA ASP A 76 0.66 12.42 -4.87
C ASP A 76 0.48 12.47 -3.35
N GLN A 77 1.23 13.34 -2.69
CA GLN A 77 1.11 13.60 -1.26
C GLN A 77 -0.32 13.99 -0.85
N ARG A 78 -1.02 14.82 -1.64
CA ARG A 78 -2.42 15.22 -1.36
C ARG A 78 -3.36 14.03 -1.22
N ALA A 79 -3.21 13.02 -2.08
CA ALA A 79 -4.02 11.79 -2.00
C ALA A 79 -3.70 11.03 -0.71
N GLY A 80 -2.43 10.99 -0.31
CA GLY A 80 -2.00 10.45 0.98
C GLY A 80 -2.57 11.22 2.17
N GLU A 81 -2.61 12.55 2.13
CA GLU A 81 -3.15 13.38 3.21
C GLU A 81 -4.65 13.16 3.43
N GLN A 82 -5.44 12.95 2.37
CA GLN A 82 -6.86 12.60 2.52
C GLN A 82 -7.05 11.27 3.23
N VAL A 83 -6.20 10.29 2.93
CA VAL A 83 -6.18 9.01 3.61
C VAL A 83 -5.80 9.20 5.09
N VAL A 84 -4.76 9.98 5.37
CA VAL A 84 -4.34 10.33 6.74
C VAL A 84 -5.46 11.00 7.52
N ALA A 85 -6.17 11.96 6.92
CA ALA A 85 -7.29 12.65 7.57
C ALA A 85 -8.42 11.68 7.95
N ARG A 86 -8.75 10.75 7.05
CA ARG A 86 -9.76 9.71 7.32
C ARG A 86 -9.29 8.73 8.40
N LEU A 87 -8.02 8.34 8.39
CA LEU A 87 -7.42 7.48 9.41
C LEU A 87 -7.36 8.15 10.79
N LYS A 88 -7.02 9.45 10.82
CA LYS A 88 -7.01 10.25 12.03
C LYS A 88 -8.41 10.35 12.65
N ALA A 89 -9.45 10.46 11.82
CA ALA A 89 -10.84 10.41 12.29
C ALA A 89 -11.23 9.06 12.89
N GLN A 90 -10.53 7.98 12.53
CA GLN A 90 -10.68 6.64 13.12
C GLN A 90 -9.76 6.41 14.33
N GLY A 91 -8.97 7.42 14.73
CA GLY A 91 -8.03 7.33 15.84
C GLY A 91 -6.67 6.70 15.50
N TYR A 92 -6.38 6.49 14.21
CA TYR A 92 -5.07 6.01 13.77
C TYR A 92 -4.13 7.18 13.48
N ASP A 93 -2.96 7.19 14.13
CA ASP A 93 -1.88 8.12 13.82
C ASP A 93 -1.12 7.63 12.58
N SER A 94 -1.34 8.29 11.45
CA SER A 94 -0.81 7.88 10.16
C SER A 94 -0.07 9.02 9.48
N LYS A 95 0.95 8.67 8.70
CA LYS A 95 1.80 9.65 8.02
C LYS A 95 2.03 9.26 6.56
N VAL A 96 2.01 10.27 5.69
CA VAL A 96 2.45 10.12 4.31
C VAL A 96 3.98 10.04 4.32
N VAL A 97 4.53 9.03 3.64
CA VAL A 97 5.97 8.86 3.46
C VAL A 97 6.27 8.63 1.98
N PRO A 98 7.29 9.29 1.40
CA PRO A 98 7.78 8.94 0.08
C PRO A 98 8.36 7.52 0.12
N ARG A 99 8.09 6.72 -0.93
CA ARG A 99 8.57 5.35 -1.07
C ARG A 99 9.83 5.26 -1.92
#